data_AF-A0A960SRT4-F1
#
_entry.id   AF-A0A960SRT4-F1
#
_cell.length_a   1.000
_cell.length_b   1.000
_cell.length_c   1.000
_cell.angle_alpha   90.00
_cell.angle_beta   90.00
_cell.angle_gamma   90.00
#
_symmetry.space_group_name_H-M   'P 1'
#
loop_
_entity.id
_entity.type
_entity.pdbx_description
1 polymer ?
#
loop_
_entity_poly.entity_id
_entity_poly.type
_entity_poly.pdbx_seq_one_letter_code
_entity_poly.pdbx_strand_id
1 'polypeptide(L)'
;RAGLGVDAMQQIMKFASVQIGTATPETGVFTNDKCASCHEGTVSGKMYLHHVDPGRSPTGSWSLDFDPAQGCSACHNNDGYAALRDAAGERVPDQLVRRVHGLHLGEGLKLPFNRENAFADYVPVVFPADVRNCTTCHADDRWKTNPSRLACGTCHDNVWFGIEDTPEGMEEHSGGPWSNDNLCKGCHNASKVEEYHLVEPPAFLYGVSVAMTPPANGEFYVAGETPKAMLQVIDLATGNPIDPASIVEPVDNANRQPHEWRDARFFVSGPRAMTVPVLTTVAANPSPDSTYLYNDLRVRQDSANEDPAATRTSDTIEYQLGDVADLAPGTYTAYFEVRPANGLGGHGYINFQVGTATAEREITAAASCISCHGATTMHSRAALFEPDICKNCHDYQHQMPDKTGWDDRNYGFGVSPLSWRVHGLHYGNYLDKPEVAGEDFAQVIFPQDVRNCTKCHTDTSTWDSKPSRMACLACHDDDESGFHGMLMTYDPTPGDPWSGDEMETCGVCHGSDADFAPSKVHAISNPYVPIYPRELREVEE
;
A
#
# COMPACT_ATOMS: atom_id res chain seq x y z
N ARG A 1 -10.21 32.24 -19.55
CA ARG A 1 -9.20 31.61 -20.43
C ARG A 1 -7.83 32.08 -19.96
N ALA A 2 -7.34 31.50 -18.87
CA ALA A 2 -5.96 31.65 -18.40
C ALA A 2 -5.19 30.40 -18.84
N GLY A 3 -3.91 30.57 -19.14
CA GLY A 3 -3.09 29.68 -19.96
C GLY A 3 -3.03 28.23 -19.49
N LEU A 4 -3.57 27.34 -20.33
CA LEU A 4 -3.06 25.98 -20.44
C LEU A 4 -1.69 26.11 -21.11
N GLY A 5 -0.63 25.67 -20.42
CA GLY A 5 0.69 25.51 -21.02
C GLY A 5 0.59 24.71 -22.31
N VAL A 6 1.48 24.98 -23.25
CA VAL A 6 1.49 24.39 -24.60
C VAL A 6 1.67 22.87 -24.56
N ASP A 7 0.54 22.19 -24.47
CA ASP A 7 0.37 20.74 -24.37
C ASP A 7 -0.01 20.14 -25.73
N ALA A 8 0.81 20.43 -26.75
CA ALA A 8 0.46 20.22 -28.16
C ALA A 8 0.59 18.76 -28.65
N MET A 9 0.97 17.82 -27.77
CA MET A 9 1.15 16.40 -28.12
C MET A 9 0.37 15.48 -27.18
N GLN A 10 -0.90 15.81 -26.93
CA GLN A 10 -1.83 14.91 -26.27
C GLN A 10 -3.02 14.59 -27.15
N GLN A 11 -3.54 13.37 -27.04
CA GLN A 11 -4.90 13.09 -27.51
C GLN A 11 -5.90 13.85 -26.63
N ILE A 12 -6.69 14.71 -27.27
CA ILE A 12 -7.84 15.37 -26.66
C ILE A 12 -9.07 14.88 -27.43
N MET A 13 -9.71 13.83 -26.93
CA MET A 13 -11.00 13.37 -27.41
C MET A 13 -12.11 14.27 -26.86
N LYS A 14 -12.63 15.20 -27.65
CA LYS A 14 -13.77 16.03 -27.21
C LYS A 14 -15.07 15.28 -27.45
N PHE A 15 -15.83 15.06 -26.38
CA PHE A 15 -17.11 14.40 -26.44
C PHE A 15 -18.26 15.41 -26.38
N ALA A 16 -19.37 15.06 -27.03
CA ALA A 16 -20.64 15.73 -26.89
C ALA A 16 -21.71 14.66 -26.70
N SER A 17 -22.37 14.69 -25.55
CA SER A 17 -23.45 13.75 -25.26
C SER A 17 -24.69 14.12 -26.06
N VAL A 18 -25.32 13.13 -26.68
CA VAL A 18 -26.61 13.29 -27.38
C VAL A 18 -27.61 12.35 -26.72
N GLN A 19 -28.71 12.91 -26.23
CA GLN A 19 -29.81 12.12 -25.68
C GLN A 19 -30.81 11.78 -26.78
N ILE A 20 -31.20 10.51 -26.86
CA ILE A 20 -32.16 10.03 -27.86
C ILE A 20 -33.38 9.44 -27.13
N GLY A 21 -34.59 9.83 -27.55
CA GLY A 21 -35.84 9.20 -27.13
C GLY A 21 -36.40 9.57 -25.75
N THR A 22 -35.59 10.06 -24.81
CA THR A 22 -36.03 10.49 -23.47
C THR A 22 -35.46 11.86 -23.09
N ALA A 23 -36.08 12.56 -22.14
CA ALA A 23 -35.56 13.82 -21.62
C ALA A 23 -34.55 13.63 -20.47
N THR A 24 -34.49 12.44 -19.88
CA THR A 24 -33.61 12.11 -18.76
C THR A 24 -32.31 11.53 -19.31
N PRO A 25 -31.16 12.20 -19.09
CA PRO A 25 -29.86 11.67 -19.46
C PRO A 25 -29.56 10.36 -18.74
N GLU A 26 -28.97 9.41 -19.45
CA GLU A 26 -28.42 8.21 -18.81
C GLU A 26 -27.19 8.58 -17.96
N THR A 27 -27.07 7.95 -16.80
CA THR A 27 -25.87 8.07 -15.97
C THR A 27 -24.81 7.07 -16.42
N GLY A 28 -23.53 7.44 -16.34
CA GLY A 28 -22.42 6.51 -16.49
C GLY A 28 -22.40 5.47 -15.36
N VAL A 29 -21.93 4.25 -15.65
CA VAL A 29 -21.82 3.15 -14.65
C VAL A 29 -20.74 3.45 -13.61
N PHE A 30 -19.75 4.24 -14.00
CA PHE A 30 -18.64 4.73 -13.20
C PHE A 30 -18.39 6.20 -13.57
N THR A 31 -17.65 6.89 -12.71
CA THR A 31 -17.28 8.30 -12.89
C THR A 31 -15.76 8.44 -12.94
N ASN A 32 -15.29 9.51 -13.57
CA ASN A 32 -13.86 9.73 -13.79
C ASN A 32 -13.08 9.89 -12.47
N ASP A 33 -13.68 10.49 -11.44
CA ASP A 33 -13.07 10.64 -10.11
C ASP A 33 -12.74 9.30 -9.45
N LYS A 34 -13.54 8.26 -9.70
CA LYS A 34 -13.28 6.91 -9.17
C LYS A 34 -12.03 6.28 -9.79
N CYS A 35 -11.85 6.40 -11.10
CA CYS A 35 -10.61 5.97 -11.76
C CYS A 35 -9.41 6.85 -11.34
N ALA A 36 -9.62 8.17 -11.25
CA ALA A 36 -8.60 9.14 -10.85
C ALA A 36 -8.01 8.85 -9.46
N SER A 37 -8.82 8.29 -8.54
CA SER A 37 -8.35 7.90 -7.20
C SER A 37 -7.05 7.09 -7.21
N CYS A 38 -6.85 6.22 -8.21
CA CYS A 38 -5.62 5.44 -8.39
C CYS A 38 -4.78 5.90 -9.58
N HIS A 39 -5.40 6.43 -10.64
CA HIS A 39 -4.75 6.68 -11.93
C HIS A 39 -4.44 8.14 -12.24
N GLU A 40 -4.77 9.11 -11.38
CA GLU A 40 -4.64 10.54 -11.68
C GLU A 40 -3.19 11.01 -11.87
N GLY A 41 -2.92 11.61 -13.03
CA GLY A 41 -1.70 12.36 -13.30
C GLY A 41 -1.84 13.82 -12.87
N THR A 42 -1.05 14.20 -11.87
CA THR A 42 -1.06 15.52 -11.21
C THR A 42 -0.63 16.68 -12.11
N VAL A 43 0.07 16.39 -13.21
CA VAL A 43 0.59 17.40 -14.13
C VAL A 43 -0.38 17.70 -15.27
N SER A 44 -1.17 16.72 -15.71
CA SER A 44 -2.05 16.86 -16.88
C SER A 44 -3.54 16.92 -16.52
N GLY A 45 -3.92 16.54 -15.29
CA GLY A 45 -5.33 16.29 -14.93
C GLY A 45 -5.94 15.14 -15.73
N LYS A 46 -5.08 14.22 -16.21
CA LYS A 46 -5.45 13.04 -17.01
C LYS A 46 -5.04 11.78 -16.28
N MET A 47 -5.65 10.66 -16.63
CA MET A 47 -5.36 9.37 -16.02
C MET A 47 -4.32 8.60 -16.83
N TYR A 48 -3.37 7.99 -16.11
CA TYR A 48 -2.44 7.02 -16.66
C TYR A 48 -3.14 5.66 -16.73
N LEU A 49 -3.63 5.30 -17.91
CA LEU A 49 -4.34 4.05 -18.15
C LEU A 49 -3.59 3.21 -19.18
N HIS A 50 -3.46 1.91 -18.94
CA HIS A 50 -2.79 1.04 -19.88
C HIS A 50 -3.65 0.78 -21.12
N HIS A 51 -3.08 0.91 -22.33
CA HIS A 51 -3.75 0.64 -23.60
C HIS A 51 -2.93 -0.40 -24.36
N VAL A 52 -3.60 -1.36 -25.03
CA VAL A 52 -2.93 -2.36 -25.86
C VAL A 52 -2.33 -1.70 -27.12
N ASP A 53 -1.10 -2.11 -27.47
CA ASP A 53 -0.19 -1.59 -28.52
C ASP A 53 0.38 -0.17 -28.32
N PRO A 54 1.72 0.01 -28.45
CA PRO A 54 2.30 1.33 -28.64
C PRO A 54 2.10 1.71 -30.10
N GLY A 55 0.88 2.10 -30.47
CA GLY A 55 0.83 3.18 -31.42
C GLY A 55 1.13 4.47 -30.67
N ARG A 56 2.31 5.03 -30.91
CA ARG A 56 2.50 6.46 -30.62
C ARG A 56 1.69 7.19 -31.68
N SER A 57 0.74 8.03 -31.28
CA SER A 57 0.36 9.11 -32.20
C SER A 57 1.63 9.91 -32.48
N PRO A 58 1.84 10.43 -33.69
CA PRO A 58 2.78 11.53 -33.92
C PRO A 58 2.56 12.72 -32.96
N THR A 59 1.38 12.74 -32.30
CA THR A 59 0.92 13.76 -31.38
C THR A 59 0.65 13.25 -29.95
N GLY A 60 1.24 12.14 -29.48
CA GLY A 60 1.15 11.77 -28.05
C GLY A 60 0.91 10.29 -27.70
N SER A 61 0.89 10.02 -26.39
CA SER A 61 0.57 8.71 -25.78
C SER A 61 -0.94 8.49 -25.70
N TRP A 62 -1.43 7.34 -26.19
CA TRP A 62 -2.84 6.93 -26.10
C TRP A 62 -3.24 6.45 -24.70
N SER A 63 -2.25 6.21 -23.84
CA SER A 63 -2.43 5.79 -22.45
C SER A 63 -2.71 6.95 -21.49
N LEU A 64 -2.91 8.15 -22.02
CA LEU A 64 -3.32 9.33 -21.28
C LEU A 64 -4.75 9.68 -21.69
N ASP A 65 -5.72 9.23 -20.89
CA ASP A 65 -7.14 9.57 -21.10
C ASP A 65 -7.61 10.51 -19.99
N PHE A 66 -8.36 11.54 -20.36
CA PHE A 66 -8.97 12.45 -19.40
C PHE A 66 -10.42 12.10 -19.08
N ASP A 67 -11.03 11.20 -19.87
CA ASP A 67 -12.42 10.82 -19.73
C ASP A 67 -12.66 9.34 -20.11
N PRO A 68 -12.15 8.38 -19.31
CA PRO A 68 -12.30 6.95 -19.61
C PRO A 68 -13.76 6.50 -19.70
N ALA A 69 -14.68 7.18 -18.99
CA ALA A 69 -16.10 6.88 -19.06
C ALA A 69 -16.66 7.05 -20.47
N GLN A 70 -16.15 8.02 -21.23
CA GLN A 70 -16.60 8.31 -22.58
C GLN A 70 -15.65 7.78 -23.65
N GLY A 71 -14.33 7.95 -23.47
CA GLY A 71 -13.29 7.56 -24.41
C GLY A 71 -13.19 6.05 -24.58
N CYS A 72 -12.91 5.33 -23.50
CA CYS A 72 -12.79 3.88 -23.52
C CYS A 72 -14.11 3.23 -23.98
N SER A 73 -15.25 3.67 -23.44
CA SER A 73 -16.58 3.12 -23.79
C SER A 73 -16.94 3.29 -25.26
N ALA A 74 -16.43 4.32 -25.95
CA ALA A 74 -16.70 4.53 -27.37
C ALA A 74 -16.10 3.41 -28.24
N CYS A 75 -14.93 2.88 -27.88
CA CYS A 75 -14.24 1.83 -28.64
C CYS A 75 -14.47 0.43 -28.04
N HIS A 76 -14.36 0.30 -26.72
CA HIS A 76 -14.57 -0.94 -25.96
C HIS A 76 -16.06 -1.19 -25.68
N ASN A 77 -16.86 -1.13 -26.74
CA ASN A 77 -18.31 -1.27 -26.69
C ASN A 77 -18.77 -2.72 -26.96
N ASN A 78 -20.07 -2.97 -26.77
CA ASN A 78 -20.66 -4.30 -26.93
C ASN A 78 -20.77 -4.77 -28.39
N ASP A 79 -20.70 -3.85 -29.36
CA ASP A 79 -20.63 -4.19 -30.79
C ASP A 79 -19.23 -4.67 -31.19
N GLY A 80 -18.28 -4.64 -30.26
CA GLY A 80 -16.92 -5.11 -30.43
C GLY A 80 -16.15 -4.26 -31.42
N TYR A 81 -16.27 -2.93 -31.39
CA TYR A 81 -15.41 -2.05 -32.21
C TYR A 81 -13.93 -2.30 -31.93
N ALA A 82 -13.56 -2.28 -30.65
CA ALA A 82 -12.33 -2.89 -30.16
C ALA A 82 -12.50 -4.41 -30.07
N ALA A 83 -11.52 -5.14 -30.58
CA ALA A 83 -11.52 -6.59 -30.56
C ALA A 83 -10.08 -7.13 -30.58
N LEU A 84 -9.90 -8.28 -29.96
CA LEU A 84 -8.68 -9.07 -29.96
C LEU A 84 -8.76 -10.17 -31.00
N ARG A 85 -7.64 -10.85 -31.21
CA ARG A 85 -7.60 -12.12 -31.93
C ARG A 85 -7.39 -13.24 -30.92
N ASP A 86 -8.18 -14.30 -31.00
CA ASP A 86 -7.93 -15.52 -30.22
C ASP A 86 -6.84 -16.40 -30.87
N ALA A 87 -6.55 -17.54 -30.25
CA ALA A 87 -5.56 -18.50 -30.74
C ALA A 87 -5.90 -19.08 -32.14
N ALA A 88 -7.18 -19.07 -32.53
CA ALA A 88 -7.63 -19.44 -33.87
C ALA A 88 -7.56 -18.26 -34.87
N GLY A 89 -7.19 -17.07 -34.40
CA GLY A 89 -7.11 -15.84 -35.18
C GLY A 89 -8.46 -15.14 -35.38
N GLU A 90 -9.52 -15.62 -34.73
CA GLU A 90 -10.87 -15.07 -34.83
C GLU A 90 -11.02 -13.78 -34.01
N ARG A 91 -11.93 -12.91 -34.44
CA ARG A 91 -12.15 -11.61 -33.82
C ARG A 91 -13.01 -11.76 -32.57
N VAL A 92 -12.43 -11.52 -31.40
CA VAL A 92 -13.15 -11.54 -30.12
C VAL A 92 -13.36 -10.11 -29.61
N PRO A 93 -14.61 -9.65 -29.40
CA PRO A 93 -14.87 -8.33 -28.84
C PRO A 93 -14.12 -8.08 -27.52
N ASP A 94 -13.58 -6.86 -27.39
CA ASP A 94 -12.86 -6.38 -26.21
C ASP A 94 -13.73 -5.37 -25.46
N GLN A 95 -14.81 -5.85 -24.85
CA GLN A 95 -15.74 -4.97 -24.13
C GLN A 95 -15.11 -4.40 -22.85
N LEU A 96 -15.45 -3.16 -22.52
CA LEU A 96 -14.87 -2.45 -21.39
C LEU A 96 -15.08 -3.19 -20.06
N VAL A 97 -16.27 -3.76 -19.84
CA VAL A 97 -16.58 -4.55 -18.64
C VAL A 97 -15.63 -5.74 -18.48
N ARG A 98 -15.27 -6.39 -19.60
CA ARG A 98 -14.36 -7.52 -19.60
C ARG A 98 -12.94 -7.10 -19.27
N ARG A 99 -12.47 -6.04 -19.92
CA ARG A 99 -11.13 -5.51 -19.71
C ARG A 99 -10.94 -4.98 -18.30
N VAL A 100 -11.84 -4.13 -17.81
CA VAL A 100 -11.69 -3.52 -16.49
C VAL A 100 -11.78 -4.57 -15.39
N HIS A 101 -12.79 -5.44 -15.38
CA HIS A 101 -12.88 -6.44 -14.32
C HIS A 101 -11.76 -7.48 -14.39
N GLY A 102 -11.47 -8.02 -15.59
CA GLY A 102 -10.40 -9.01 -15.75
C GLY A 102 -9.03 -8.47 -15.33
N LEU A 103 -8.71 -7.22 -15.73
CA LEU A 103 -7.45 -6.57 -15.36
C LEU A 103 -7.30 -6.40 -13.84
N HIS A 104 -8.35 -5.92 -13.17
CA HIS A 104 -8.29 -5.66 -11.74
C HIS A 104 -8.51 -6.91 -10.89
N LEU A 105 -9.02 -8.02 -11.44
CA LEU A 105 -8.92 -9.31 -10.77
C LEU A 105 -7.51 -9.91 -10.93
N GLY A 106 -6.88 -9.74 -12.10
CA GLY A 106 -5.48 -10.05 -12.35
C GLY A 106 -5.10 -11.45 -11.88
N GLU A 107 -4.19 -11.55 -10.91
CA GLU A 107 -3.69 -12.83 -10.37
C GLU A 107 -4.80 -13.72 -9.76
N GLY A 108 -5.95 -13.13 -9.42
CA GLY A 108 -7.12 -13.86 -8.91
C GLY A 108 -7.85 -14.71 -9.95
N LEU A 109 -7.60 -14.47 -11.24
CA LEU A 109 -8.20 -15.21 -12.36
C LEU A 109 -7.75 -16.67 -12.37
N LYS A 110 -8.68 -17.61 -12.61
CA LYS A 110 -8.40 -19.06 -12.67
C LYS A 110 -8.11 -19.52 -14.09
N LEU A 111 -8.81 -18.96 -15.05
CA LEU A 111 -8.67 -19.18 -16.48
C LEU A 111 -8.52 -17.81 -17.17
N PRO A 112 -7.40 -17.11 -16.93
CA PRO A 112 -7.20 -15.77 -17.45
C PRO A 112 -7.44 -15.77 -18.95
N PHE A 113 -8.37 -14.92 -19.38
CA PHE A 113 -8.73 -14.82 -20.78
C PHE A 113 -7.52 -14.29 -21.55
N ASN A 114 -7.14 -15.03 -22.59
CA ASN A 114 -6.06 -14.65 -23.51
C ASN A 114 -4.66 -14.66 -22.88
N ARG A 115 -4.16 -15.87 -22.57
CA ARG A 115 -2.76 -16.13 -22.17
C ARG A 115 -1.74 -15.91 -23.29
N GLU A 116 -2.18 -15.60 -24.51
CA GLU A 116 -1.31 -15.37 -25.66
C GLU A 116 -1.40 -13.91 -26.10
N ASN A 117 -0.26 -13.33 -26.53
CA ASN A 117 -0.11 -11.94 -26.96
C ASN A 117 -0.24 -10.91 -25.81
N ALA A 118 -0.57 -9.65 -26.13
CA ALA A 118 -0.44 -8.44 -25.29
C ALA A 118 -1.27 -8.38 -23.98
N PHE A 119 -1.87 -9.49 -23.54
CA PHE A 119 -2.63 -9.62 -22.30
C PHE A 119 -2.07 -10.64 -21.30
N ALA A 120 -1.16 -11.52 -21.72
CA ALA A 120 -0.39 -12.36 -20.81
C ALA A 120 0.28 -11.51 -19.72
N ASP A 121 0.68 -10.31 -20.13
CA ASP A 121 1.31 -9.28 -19.32
C ASP A 121 0.44 -8.79 -18.13
N TYR A 122 -0.88 -8.91 -18.16
CA TYR A 122 -1.71 -8.37 -17.05
C TYR A 122 -2.10 -9.40 -16.00
N VAL A 123 -1.78 -10.67 -16.19
CA VAL A 123 -2.05 -11.72 -15.22
C VAL A 123 -1.36 -11.46 -13.86
N PRO A 124 -0.16 -10.86 -13.80
CA PRO A 124 0.48 -10.52 -12.52
C PRO A 124 -0.10 -9.29 -11.81
N VAL A 125 -1.05 -8.56 -12.40
CA VAL A 125 -1.61 -7.35 -11.77
C VAL A 125 -2.29 -7.74 -10.45
N VAL A 126 -1.93 -7.01 -9.39
CA VAL A 126 -2.55 -7.14 -8.07
C VAL A 126 -3.33 -5.88 -7.75
N PHE A 127 -4.62 -6.02 -7.43
CA PHE A 127 -5.42 -4.88 -6.98
C PHE A 127 -5.02 -4.50 -5.54
N PRO A 128 -4.74 -3.22 -5.25
CA PRO A 128 -4.22 -2.80 -3.94
C PRO A 128 -5.22 -2.96 -2.78
N ALA A 129 -6.51 -3.13 -3.09
CA ALA A 129 -7.59 -3.33 -2.13
C ALA A 129 -8.34 -4.64 -2.41
N ASP A 130 -9.45 -4.87 -1.70
CA ASP A 130 -10.34 -5.98 -2.01
C ASP A 130 -11.22 -5.64 -3.24
N VAL A 131 -11.01 -6.37 -4.34
CA VAL A 131 -11.73 -6.17 -5.61
C VAL A 131 -13.25 -6.37 -5.50
N ARG A 132 -13.73 -7.05 -4.44
CA ARG A 132 -15.17 -7.18 -4.17
C ARG A 132 -15.81 -5.85 -3.76
N ASN A 133 -15.02 -4.84 -3.40
CA ASN A 133 -15.56 -3.51 -3.11
C ASN A 133 -15.97 -2.79 -4.40
N CYS A 134 -17.14 -3.16 -4.93
CA CYS A 134 -17.73 -2.62 -6.16
C CYS A 134 -17.82 -1.09 -6.14
N THR A 135 -18.06 -0.50 -4.97
CA THR A 135 -18.23 0.96 -4.82
C THR A 135 -16.94 1.74 -5.04
N THR A 136 -15.79 1.08 -5.11
CA THR A 136 -14.52 1.69 -5.52
C THR A 136 -14.65 2.28 -6.93
N CYS A 137 -15.28 1.54 -7.86
CA CYS A 137 -15.43 1.93 -9.27
C CYS A 137 -16.86 2.30 -9.66
N HIS A 138 -17.88 1.62 -9.12
CA HIS A 138 -19.26 1.84 -9.50
C HIS A 138 -19.87 3.09 -8.85
N ALA A 139 -20.52 3.92 -9.67
CA ALA A 139 -21.20 5.13 -9.25
C ALA A 139 -22.67 4.91 -8.87
N ASP A 140 -23.24 3.76 -9.25
CA ASP A 140 -24.62 3.37 -8.94
C ASP A 140 -24.76 1.86 -8.74
N ASP A 141 -25.99 1.42 -8.44
CA ASP A 141 -26.32 0.04 -8.06
C ASP A 141 -26.42 -0.95 -9.24
N ARG A 142 -26.03 -0.59 -10.47
CA ARG A 142 -26.12 -1.52 -11.61
C ARG A 142 -25.28 -2.77 -11.44
N TRP A 143 -24.17 -2.71 -10.68
CA TRP A 143 -23.36 -3.88 -10.33
C TRP A 143 -24.14 -4.97 -9.59
N LYS A 144 -25.12 -4.58 -8.75
CA LYS A 144 -25.98 -5.53 -8.01
C LYS A 144 -27.38 -5.71 -8.60
N THR A 145 -27.85 -4.78 -9.44
CA THR A 145 -29.22 -4.81 -9.96
C THR A 145 -29.36 -5.37 -11.37
N ASN A 146 -28.24 -5.52 -12.11
CA ASN A 146 -28.21 -5.97 -13.50
C ASN A 146 -27.13 -7.06 -13.76
N PRO A 147 -27.21 -8.24 -13.13
CA PRO A 147 -26.26 -9.34 -13.35
C PRO A 147 -26.35 -9.88 -14.77
N SER A 148 -25.20 -10.22 -15.37
CA SER A 148 -25.11 -10.82 -16.69
C SER A 148 -23.96 -11.82 -16.75
N ARG A 149 -24.04 -12.80 -17.66
CA ARG A 149 -22.94 -13.75 -17.89
C ARG A 149 -21.64 -13.02 -18.27
N LEU A 150 -21.75 -11.97 -19.10
CA LEU A 150 -20.60 -11.17 -19.51
C LEU A 150 -19.98 -10.40 -18.35
N ALA A 151 -20.74 -9.82 -17.43
CA ALA A 151 -20.17 -9.09 -16.32
C ALA A 151 -19.60 -10.03 -15.25
N CYS A 152 -20.36 -11.04 -14.81
CA CYS A 152 -19.97 -11.93 -13.72
C CYS A 152 -18.84 -12.87 -14.13
N GLY A 153 -18.88 -13.42 -15.35
CA GLY A 153 -17.88 -14.35 -15.87
C GLY A 153 -16.52 -13.73 -16.17
N THR A 154 -16.33 -12.43 -15.90
CA THR A 154 -15.03 -11.77 -16.04
C THR A 154 -14.15 -11.96 -14.83
N CYS A 155 -14.76 -11.96 -13.63
CA CYS A 155 -14.09 -12.31 -12.39
C CYS A 155 -14.27 -13.79 -12.04
N HIS A 156 -15.47 -14.32 -12.28
CA HIS A 156 -15.76 -15.75 -12.13
C HIS A 156 -15.45 -16.48 -13.44
N ASP A 157 -14.19 -16.39 -13.86
CA ASP A 157 -13.71 -16.77 -15.19
C ASP A 157 -13.61 -18.29 -15.44
N ASN A 158 -13.68 -19.09 -14.40
CA ASN A 158 -13.82 -20.55 -14.49
C ASN A 158 -15.27 -21.04 -14.42
N VAL A 159 -16.27 -20.16 -14.43
CA VAL A 159 -17.69 -20.55 -14.36
C VAL A 159 -18.34 -20.55 -15.73
N TRP A 160 -18.86 -21.70 -16.16
CA TRP A 160 -19.55 -21.88 -17.42
C TRP A 160 -21.06 -21.71 -17.27
N PHE A 161 -21.63 -20.74 -17.98
CA PHE A 161 -23.07 -20.42 -17.96
C PHE A 161 -23.83 -20.91 -19.20
N GLY A 162 -23.13 -21.41 -20.21
CA GLY A 162 -23.69 -21.69 -21.54
C GLY A 162 -24.50 -22.99 -21.59
N ILE A 163 -25.24 -23.17 -22.69
CA ILE A 163 -25.98 -24.40 -23.03
C ILE A 163 -25.17 -25.38 -23.86
N GLU A 164 -24.01 -24.96 -24.33
CA GLU A 164 -23.08 -25.78 -25.11
C GLU A 164 -22.18 -26.59 -24.15
N ASP A 165 -21.40 -27.49 -24.74
CA ASP A 165 -20.45 -28.31 -23.99
C ASP A 165 -19.51 -27.43 -23.16
N THR A 166 -19.35 -27.81 -21.89
CA THR A 166 -18.52 -27.08 -20.94
C THR A 166 -17.07 -27.06 -21.43
N PRO A 167 -16.48 -25.86 -21.64
CA PRO A 167 -15.09 -25.75 -22.06
C PRO A 167 -14.13 -26.38 -21.05
N GLU A 168 -12.99 -26.86 -21.53
CA GLU A 168 -11.95 -27.44 -20.69
C GLU A 168 -11.50 -26.45 -19.60
N GLY A 169 -11.38 -26.95 -18.36
CA GLY A 169 -10.99 -26.17 -17.18
C GLY A 169 -12.12 -25.37 -16.51
N MET A 170 -13.29 -25.24 -17.14
CA MET A 170 -14.45 -24.57 -16.55
C MET A 170 -15.36 -25.51 -15.75
N GLU A 171 -16.05 -24.96 -14.77
CA GLU A 171 -17.07 -25.62 -13.96
C GLU A 171 -18.47 -25.13 -14.35
N GLU A 172 -19.42 -26.05 -14.50
CA GLU A 172 -20.81 -25.69 -14.80
C GLU A 172 -21.43 -24.86 -13.68
N HIS A 173 -22.08 -23.76 -14.07
CA HIS A 173 -22.82 -22.93 -13.14
C HIS A 173 -23.90 -23.76 -12.42
N SER A 174 -23.88 -23.76 -11.09
CA SER A 174 -24.75 -24.61 -10.25
C SER A 174 -26.25 -24.38 -10.45
N GLY A 175 -26.63 -23.20 -10.95
CA GLY A 175 -28.01 -22.89 -11.35
C GLY A 175 -28.44 -23.50 -12.69
N GLY A 176 -27.60 -24.33 -13.31
CA GLY A 176 -27.80 -24.91 -14.63
C GLY A 176 -27.38 -23.98 -15.78
N PRO A 177 -27.49 -24.48 -17.03
CA PRO A 177 -27.11 -23.74 -18.22
C PRO A 177 -28.17 -22.71 -18.64
N TRP A 178 -27.74 -21.55 -19.12
CA TRP A 178 -28.61 -20.42 -19.50
C TRP A 178 -28.26 -19.84 -20.88
N SER A 179 -29.27 -19.66 -21.73
CA SER A 179 -29.11 -19.07 -23.07
C SER A 179 -29.11 -17.54 -23.08
N ASN A 180 -29.54 -16.90 -21.98
CA ASN A 180 -29.62 -15.44 -21.85
C ASN A 180 -29.59 -15.01 -20.38
N ASP A 181 -29.49 -13.70 -20.15
CA ASP A 181 -29.29 -13.12 -18.81
C ASP A 181 -30.59 -12.78 -18.06
N ASN A 182 -31.77 -13.03 -18.65
CA ASN A 182 -33.05 -12.51 -18.11
C ASN A 182 -33.43 -13.10 -16.74
N LEU A 183 -32.89 -14.28 -16.42
CA LEU A 183 -33.25 -15.01 -15.20
C LEU A 183 -32.17 -14.92 -14.12
N CYS A 184 -31.02 -14.30 -14.41
CA CYS A 184 -29.93 -14.09 -13.46
C CYS A 184 -30.44 -13.42 -12.19
N LYS A 185 -31.20 -12.33 -12.34
CA LYS A 185 -31.75 -11.54 -11.21
C LYS A 185 -32.74 -12.32 -10.33
N GLY A 186 -33.33 -13.40 -10.84
CA GLY A 186 -34.22 -14.26 -10.06
C GLY A 186 -33.49 -14.94 -8.90
N CYS A 187 -32.26 -15.40 -9.14
CA CYS A 187 -31.40 -16.04 -8.13
C CYS A 187 -30.38 -15.06 -7.54
N HIS A 188 -29.77 -14.21 -8.36
CA HIS A 188 -28.79 -13.18 -8.02
C HIS A 188 -29.46 -11.81 -7.92
N ASN A 189 -30.36 -11.65 -6.94
CA ASN A 189 -30.98 -10.36 -6.67
C ASN A 189 -29.99 -9.39 -5.97
N ALA A 190 -30.32 -8.11 -5.92
CA ALA A 190 -29.44 -7.07 -5.39
C ALA A 190 -28.95 -7.34 -3.96
N SER A 191 -29.84 -7.84 -3.08
CA SER A 191 -29.46 -8.16 -1.70
C SER A 191 -28.43 -9.27 -1.62
N LYS A 192 -28.59 -10.33 -2.42
CA LYS A 192 -27.63 -11.44 -2.44
C LYS A 192 -26.31 -11.02 -3.06
N VAL A 193 -26.34 -10.28 -4.18
CA VAL A 193 -25.10 -9.80 -4.80
C VAL A 193 -24.34 -8.90 -3.84
N GLU A 194 -25.02 -8.01 -3.13
CA GLU A 194 -24.42 -7.17 -2.10
C GLU A 194 -23.84 -7.97 -0.92
N GLU A 195 -24.57 -8.97 -0.42
CA GLU A 195 -24.11 -9.85 0.66
C GLU A 195 -22.83 -10.62 0.28
N TYR A 196 -22.78 -11.24 -0.90
CA TYR A 196 -21.62 -12.03 -1.32
C TYR A 196 -20.39 -11.20 -1.72
N HIS A 197 -20.59 -9.92 -2.06
CA HIS A 197 -19.50 -8.99 -2.38
C HIS A 197 -19.23 -8.00 -1.24
N LEU A 198 -19.79 -8.24 -0.05
CA LEU A 198 -19.53 -7.40 1.10
C LEU A 198 -18.04 -7.50 1.48
N VAL A 199 -17.39 -6.35 1.51
CA VAL A 199 -16.04 -6.20 2.06
C VAL A 199 -16.19 -5.68 3.48
N GLU A 200 -16.09 -6.58 4.44
CA GLU A 200 -16.06 -6.21 5.84
C GLU A 200 -14.67 -5.68 6.21
N PRO A 201 -14.60 -4.65 7.09
CA PRO A 201 -13.31 -4.26 7.65
C PRO A 201 -12.70 -5.45 8.41
N PRO A 202 -11.37 -5.46 8.60
CA PRO A 202 -10.71 -6.46 9.43
C PRO A 202 -11.40 -6.57 10.79
N ALA A 203 -11.85 -7.78 11.12
CA ALA A 203 -12.55 -8.06 12.37
C ALA A 203 -11.55 -8.19 13.53
N PHE A 204 -11.06 -7.04 14.02
CA PHE A 204 -10.25 -6.98 15.22
C PHE A 204 -11.05 -7.48 16.43
N LEU A 205 -10.42 -8.31 17.26
CA LEU A 205 -11.05 -8.82 18.49
C LEU A 205 -10.93 -7.82 19.65
N TYR A 206 -9.91 -6.95 19.59
CA TYR A 206 -9.58 -6.04 20.67
C TYR A 206 -9.37 -4.61 20.20
N GLY A 207 -9.87 -3.66 20.97
CA GLY A 207 -9.52 -2.26 20.89
C GLY A 207 -8.34 -1.98 21.80
N VAL A 208 -7.41 -1.14 21.36
CA VAL A 208 -6.27 -0.72 22.18
C VAL A 208 -6.24 0.79 22.27
N SER A 209 -6.08 1.31 23.47
CA SER A 209 -5.83 2.73 23.71
C SER A 209 -4.47 2.91 24.38
N VAL A 210 -3.78 3.97 23.94
CA VAL A 210 -2.50 4.39 24.50
C VAL A 210 -2.66 5.84 24.94
N ALA A 211 -2.37 6.12 26.19
CA ALA A 211 -2.35 7.46 26.75
C ALA A 211 -1.03 7.70 27.47
N MET A 212 -0.68 8.97 27.70
CA MET A 212 0.54 9.35 28.41
C MET A 212 0.26 10.36 29.51
N THR A 213 1.03 10.32 30.60
CA THR A 213 0.99 11.37 31.63
C THR A 213 1.40 12.71 31.03
N PRO A 214 0.66 13.81 31.24
CA PRO A 214 0.97 15.08 30.58
C PRO A 214 2.37 15.60 30.98
N PRO A 215 3.08 16.30 30.07
CA PRO A 215 4.35 16.94 30.40
C PRO A 215 4.15 18.03 31.46
N ALA A 216 5.16 18.29 32.27
CA ALA A 216 5.07 19.25 33.38
C ALA A 216 4.73 20.68 32.92
N ASN A 217 5.16 21.06 31.72
CA ASN A 217 4.85 22.35 31.10
C ASN A 217 3.52 22.38 30.30
N GLY A 218 2.85 21.22 30.14
CA GLY A 218 1.59 21.08 29.42
C GLY A 218 1.69 20.94 27.89
N GLU A 219 2.88 21.04 27.29
CA GLU A 219 3.07 21.02 25.83
C GLU A 219 4.04 19.93 25.34
N PHE A 220 5.20 19.77 25.96
CA PHE A 220 6.23 18.81 25.55
C PHE A 220 7.12 18.40 26.72
N TYR A 221 7.66 17.18 26.71
CA TYR A 221 8.57 16.73 27.77
C TYR A 221 9.96 17.36 27.61
N VAL A 222 10.60 17.67 28.74
CA VAL A 222 12.00 18.12 28.77
C VAL A 222 12.88 17.20 29.61
N ALA A 223 14.20 17.36 29.48
CA ALA A 223 15.19 16.60 30.23
C ALA A 223 14.86 16.51 31.73
N GLY A 224 14.96 15.31 32.29
CA GLY A 224 14.57 14.98 33.67
C GLY A 224 13.15 14.46 33.81
N GLU A 225 12.31 14.56 32.78
CA GLU A 225 10.98 13.95 32.77
C GLU A 225 11.05 12.49 32.32
N THR A 226 10.40 11.62 33.09
CA THR A 226 10.20 10.20 32.77
C THR A 226 8.70 9.96 32.55
N PRO A 227 8.18 10.05 31.31
CA PRO A 227 6.76 9.93 31.05
C PRO A 227 6.24 8.52 31.38
N LYS A 228 4.96 8.39 31.74
CA LYS A 228 4.31 7.09 31.92
C LYS A 228 3.26 6.88 30.84
N ALA A 229 3.34 5.76 30.14
CA ALA A 229 2.32 5.31 29.21
C ALA A 229 1.26 4.47 29.94
N MET A 230 0.00 4.65 29.56
CA MET A 230 -1.17 3.93 30.08
C MET A 230 -1.77 3.17 28.91
N LEU A 231 -1.69 1.84 28.96
CA LEU A 231 -2.06 0.94 27.86
C LEU A 231 -3.29 0.14 28.29
N GLN A 232 -4.40 0.31 27.60
CA GLN A 232 -5.63 -0.41 27.89
C GLN A 232 -6.06 -1.24 26.68
N VAL A 233 -6.51 -2.46 26.97
CA VAL A 233 -7.06 -3.41 26.00
C VAL A 233 -8.53 -3.59 26.30
N ILE A 234 -9.38 -3.49 25.28
CA ILE A 234 -10.84 -3.63 25.39
C ILE A 234 -11.27 -4.79 24.51
N ASP A 235 -12.08 -5.70 25.04
CA ASP A 235 -12.76 -6.71 24.25
C ASP A 235 -13.86 -6.03 23.42
N LEU A 236 -13.78 -6.10 22.09
CA LEU A 236 -14.74 -5.41 21.22
C LEU A 236 -16.11 -6.10 21.17
N ALA A 237 -16.21 -7.37 21.54
CA ALA A 237 -17.47 -8.08 21.61
C ALA A 237 -18.28 -7.68 22.86
N THR A 238 -17.59 -7.43 23.98
CA THR A 238 -18.26 -7.08 25.25
C THR A 238 -18.21 -5.60 25.60
N GLY A 239 -17.28 -4.85 25.01
CA GLY A 239 -17.00 -3.45 25.34
C GLY A 239 -16.28 -3.24 26.68
N ASN A 240 -15.82 -4.31 27.34
CA ASN A 240 -15.19 -4.23 28.66
C ASN A 240 -13.65 -4.25 28.56
N PRO A 241 -12.94 -3.60 29.49
CA PRO A 241 -11.50 -3.75 29.62
C PRO A 241 -11.11 -5.21 29.88
N ILE A 242 -10.02 -5.64 29.26
CA ILE A 242 -9.33 -6.89 29.58
C ILE A 242 -8.43 -6.63 30.79
N ASP A 243 -8.51 -7.53 31.78
CA ASP A 243 -7.59 -7.51 32.92
C ASP A 243 -6.16 -7.79 32.41
N PRO A 244 -5.22 -6.84 32.55
CA PRO A 244 -3.84 -7.03 32.12
C PRO A 244 -3.14 -8.27 32.70
N ALA A 245 -3.56 -8.75 33.87
CA ALA A 245 -3.02 -9.97 34.47
C ALA A 245 -3.40 -11.25 33.68
N SER A 246 -4.41 -11.18 32.82
CA SER A 246 -4.83 -12.28 31.95
C SER A 246 -4.03 -12.39 30.65
N ILE A 247 -3.26 -11.35 30.30
CA ILE A 247 -2.45 -11.31 29.09
C ILE A 247 -1.12 -12.05 29.35
N VAL A 248 -1.18 -13.37 29.45
CA VAL A 248 -0.05 -14.23 29.83
C VAL A 248 0.72 -14.77 28.62
N GLU A 249 2.03 -14.99 28.77
CA GLU A 249 2.81 -15.70 27.76
C GLU A 249 2.44 -17.20 27.71
N PRO A 250 2.58 -17.88 26.55
CA PRO A 250 2.27 -19.31 26.44
C PRO A 250 3.23 -20.18 27.27
N VAL A 251 2.69 -21.24 27.88
CA VAL A 251 3.45 -22.15 28.76
C VAL A 251 4.42 -23.07 28.01
N ASP A 252 4.19 -23.30 26.72
CA ASP A 252 5.04 -24.12 25.86
C ASP A 252 4.92 -23.62 24.40
N ASN A 253 6.06 -23.36 23.75
CA ASN A 253 6.11 -23.00 22.32
C ASN A 253 5.80 -24.21 21.40
N ALA A 254 6.00 -25.44 21.88
CA ALA A 254 5.81 -26.68 21.12
C ALA A 254 4.38 -27.22 21.18
N ASN A 255 3.69 -27.02 22.31
CA ASN A 255 2.27 -27.27 22.44
C ASN A 255 1.55 -25.94 22.51
N ARG A 256 1.01 -25.47 21.38
CA ARG A 256 0.00 -24.42 21.31
C ARG A 256 -1.28 -24.87 22.03
N GLN A 257 -1.20 -25.09 23.33
CA GLN A 257 -2.35 -25.09 24.22
C GLN A 257 -3.10 -23.77 23.97
N PRO A 258 -4.42 -23.72 24.15
CA PRO A 258 -5.20 -22.50 23.96
C PRO A 258 -4.86 -21.48 25.07
N HIS A 259 -3.67 -20.88 25.02
CA HIS A 259 -3.32 -19.65 25.70
C HIS A 259 -3.70 -18.51 24.76
N GLU A 260 -4.40 -17.52 25.30
CA GLU A 260 -5.17 -16.56 24.51
C GLU A 260 -4.31 -15.57 23.70
N TRP A 261 -3.03 -15.35 24.08
CA TRP A 261 -2.19 -14.26 23.56
C TRP A 261 -0.86 -14.70 22.95
N ARG A 262 -0.70 -14.43 21.65
CA ARG A 262 0.52 -14.65 20.88
C ARG A 262 1.57 -13.57 21.15
N ASP A 263 1.16 -12.31 21.32
CA ASP A 263 2.06 -11.20 21.66
C ASP A 263 1.31 -10.06 22.38
N ALA A 264 2.04 -9.27 23.18
CA ALA A 264 1.64 -7.93 23.61
C ALA A 264 2.88 -7.04 23.54
N ARG A 265 3.05 -6.26 22.47
CA ARG A 265 4.30 -5.57 22.15
C ARG A 265 4.13 -4.08 22.27
N PHE A 266 5.00 -3.47 23.05
CA PHE A 266 5.05 -2.03 23.23
C PHE A 266 6.35 -1.46 22.64
N PHE A 267 6.19 -0.44 21.82
CA PHE A 267 7.25 0.25 21.11
C PHE A 267 7.20 1.73 21.48
N VAL A 268 8.36 2.34 21.64
CA VAL A 268 8.48 3.80 21.65
C VAL A 268 9.61 4.17 20.72
N SER A 269 9.34 5.06 19.78
CA SER A 269 10.31 5.42 18.75
C SER A 269 10.22 6.90 18.36
N GLY A 270 11.33 7.44 17.89
CA GLY A 270 11.42 8.81 17.37
C GLY A 270 12.85 9.35 17.37
N PRO A 271 13.05 10.62 16.98
CA PRO A 271 12.04 11.53 16.46
C PRO A 271 11.49 11.08 15.08
N ARG A 272 10.38 11.62 14.62
CA ARG A 272 9.67 11.19 13.39
C ARG A 272 10.54 11.30 12.13
N ALA A 273 11.49 12.23 12.09
CA ALA A 273 12.43 12.40 10.97
C ALA A 273 13.53 11.34 10.89
N MET A 274 13.99 10.83 12.04
CA MET A 274 15.02 9.79 12.16
C MET A 274 14.57 8.83 13.25
N THR A 275 13.55 8.05 12.91
CA THR A 275 12.89 7.20 13.90
C THR A 275 13.82 6.07 14.27
N VAL A 276 14.09 5.97 15.57
CA VAL A 276 14.81 4.86 16.20
C VAL A 276 14.10 4.48 17.50
N PRO A 277 14.16 3.21 17.95
CA PRO A 277 13.61 2.79 19.23
C PRO A 277 14.28 3.52 20.41
N VAL A 278 13.48 4.04 21.34
CA VAL A 278 13.96 4.81 22.50
C VAL A 278 13.11 4.54 23.74
N LEU A 279 13.58 5.01 24.90
CA LEU A 279 12.80 5.16 26.15
C LEU A 279 12.24 3.90 26.82
N THR A 280 12.26 2.75 26.18
CA THR A 280 11.87 1.48 26.80
C THR A 280 13.08 0.73 27.35
N THR A 281 12.87 -0.26 28.24
CA THR A 281 13.98 -1.02 28.83
C THR A 281 14.75 -1.86 27.80
N VAL A 282 14.07 -2.36 26.76
CA VAL A 282 14.69 -3.10 25.65
C VAL A 282 15.44 -2.15 24.73
N ALA A 283 14.88 -0.97 24.42
CA ALA A 283 15.59 0.05 23.65
C ALA A 283 16.85 0.53 24.37
N ALA A 284 16.83 0.62 25.70
CA ALA A 284 18.00 0.98 26.50
C ALA A 284 19.06 -0.14 26.58
N ASN A 285 18.69 -1.40 26.30
CA ASN A 285 19.56 -2.57 26.37
C ASN A 285 19.33 -3.49 25.15
N PRO A 286 19.66 -3.04 23.94
CA PRO A 286 19.33 -3.78 22.72
C PRO A 286 20.12 -5.09 22.67
N SER A 287 19.41 -6.19 22.40
CA SER A 287 20.05 -7.47 22.07
C SER A 287 20.58 -7.43 20.64
N PRO A 288 21.81 -7.92 20.36
CA PRO A 288 22.35 -7.97 19.00
C PRO A 288 21.56 -8.89 18.06
N ASP A 289 20.73 -9.80 18.60
CA ASP A 289 19.96 -10.78 17.82
C ASP A 289 18.48 -10.40 17.61
N SER A 290 18.02 -9.28 18.19
CA SER A 290 16.61 -8.89 18.09
C SER A 290 16.32 -8.21 16.75
N THR A 291 15.25 -8.65 16.08
CA THR A 291 14.79 -8.07 14.79
C THR A 291 13.93 -6.81 14.95
N TYR A 292 13.24 -6.66 16.08
CA TYR A 292 12.48 -5.47 16.44
C TYR A 292 12.68 -5.18 17.95
N LEU A 293 13.00 -3.94 18.33
CA LEU A 293 13.21 -3.54 19.73
C LEU A 293 11.85 -3.15 20.32
N TYR A 294 11.22 -4.12 20.96
CA TYR A 294 9.95 -3.94 21.64
C TYR A 294 9.97 -4.57 23.02
N ASN A 295 9.07 -4.10 23.87
CA ASN A 295 8.84 -4.66 25.17
C ASN A 295 7.66 -5.61 25.11
N ASP A 296 7.91 -6.87 25.45
CA ASP A 296 6.86 -7.87 25.58
C ASP A 296 6.18 -7.69 26.94
N LEU A 297 4.97 -7.14 26.92
CA LEU A 297 4.20 -6.81 28.12
C LEU A 297 3.25 -7.92 28.56
N ARG A 298 3.37 -9.12 27.98
CA ARG A 298 2.69 -10.29 28.52
C ARG A 298 3.23 -10.61 29.92
N VAL A 299 2.36 -11.11 30.79
CA VAL A 299 2.76 -11.66 32.08
C VAL A 299 3.66 -12.87 31.82
N ARG A 300 4.87 -12.82 32.38
CA ARG A 300 5.90 -13.83 32.19
C ARG A 300 5.70 -14.96 33.18
N GLN A 301 6.06 -16.17 32.77
CA GLN A 301 6.03 -17.34 33.65
C GLN A 301 7.03 -17.22 34.78
N ASP A 302 8.22 -16.73 34.43
CA ASP A 302 9.25 -16.40 35.39
C ASP A 302 9.19 -14.90 35.69
N SER A 303 8.85 -14.56 36.93
CA SER A 303 8.81 -13.18 37.40
C SER A 303 10.15 -12.46 37.28
N ALA A 304 11.28 -13.17 37.17
CA ALA A 304 12.59 -12.56 36.93
C ALA A 304 12.72 -11.96 35.53
N ASN A 305 11.87 -12.38 34.58
CA ASN A 305 11.84 -11.87 33.20
C ASN A 305 10.77 -10.78 33.00
N GLU A 306 10.00 -10.44 34.03
CA GLU A 306 9.07 -9.31 33.95
C GLU A 306 9.84 -8.01 33.77
N ASP A 307 9.32 -7.14 32.91
CA ASP A 307 9.90 -5.82 32.72
C ASP A 307 9.62 -4.95 33.95
N PRO A 308 10.63 -4.49 34.69
CA PRO A 308 10.43 -3.70 35.90
C PRO A 308 9.79 -2.32 35.63
N ALA A 309 9.79 -1.86 34.38
CA ALA A 309 9.11 -0.63 33.99
C ALA A 309 7.58 -0.81 33.85
N ALA A 310 7.10 -2.05 33.73
CA ALA A 310 5.68 -2.35 33.58
C ALA A 310 5.02 -2.64 34.94
N THR A 311 3.95 -1.91 35.24
CA THR A 311 3.07 -2.16 36.38
C THR A 311 1.66 -2.42 35.87
N ARG A 312 0.96 -3.40 36.43
CA ARG A 312 -0.39 -3.79 35.99
C ARG A 312 -1.43 -3.38 37.03
N THR A 313 -2.44 -2.64 36.61
CA THR A 313 -3.68 -2.44 37.37
C THR A 313 -4.72 -3.45 36.89
N SER A 314 -5.96 -3.36 37.40
CA SER A 314 -7.06 -4.22 36.96
C SER A 314 -7.54 -3.96 35.53
N ASP A 315 -7.17 -2.83 34.91
CA ASP A 315 -7.68 -2.39 33.61
C ASP A 315 -6.63 -1.77 32.67
N THR A 316 -5.41 -1.57 33.15
CA THR A 316 -4.36 -0.82 32.45
C THR A 316 -2.97 -1.40 32.74
N ILE A 317 -2.12 -1.46 31.72
CA ILE A 317 -0.68 -1.62 31.89
C ILE A 317 -0.08 -0.22 31.93
N GLU A 318 0.50 0.15 33.07
CA GLU A 318 1.29 1.36 33.22
C GLU A 318 2.75 1.04 32.88
N TYR A 319 3.31 1.71 31.88
CA TYR A 319 4.71 1.56 31.50
C TYR A 319 5.48 2.84 31.79
N GLN A 320 6.48 2.76 32.67
CA GLN A 320 7.35 3.88 33.00
C GLN A 320 8.47 4.02 31.96
N LEU A 321 8.44 5.09 31.16
CA LEU A 321 9.48 5.39 30.19
C LEU A 321 10.73 5.94 30.88
N GLY A 322 11.86 5.80 30.20
CA GLY A 322 13.13 6.43 30.56
C GLY A 322 13.10 7.96 30.50
N ASP A 323 14.21 8.58 30.89
CA ASP A 323 14.39 10.02 30.83
C ASP A 323 14.53 10.48 29.37
N VAL A 324 13.88 11.59 29.02
CA VAL A 324 13.96 12.21 27.68
C VAL A 324 15.20 13.09 27.48
N ALA A 325 16.12 13.17 28.47
CA ALA A 325 17.24 14.12 28.46
C ALA A 325 18.17 14.06 27.24
N ASP A 326 18.44 12.86 26.72
CA ASP A 326 19.39 12.64 25.62
C ASP A 326 18.70 12.57 24.25
N LEU A 327 17.41 12.89 24.19
CA LEU A 327 16.61 12.82 22.98
C LEU A 327 16.63 14.12 22.18
N ALA A 328 16.68 14.00 20.86
CA ALA A 328 16.57 15.14 19.97
C ALA A 328 15.15 15.75 20.07
N PRO A 329 15.00 17.08 20.01
CA PRO A 329 13.68 17.70 19.97
C PRO A 329 12.86 17.21 18.76
N GLY A 330 11.61 16.80 18.97
CA GLY A 330 10.75 16.31 17.89
C GLY A 330 9.49 15.59 18.38
N THR A 331 8.83 14.94 17.43
CA THR A 331 7.65 14.09 17.62
C THR A 331 8.07 12.63 17.76
N TYR A 332 7.56 11.98 18.78
CA TYR A 332 7.81 10.59 19.10
C TYR A 332 6.48 9.83 19.12
N THR A 333 6.53 8.53 18.88
CA THR A 333 5.36 7.64 18.84
C THR A 333 5.50 6.59 19.93
N ALA A 334 4.45 6.41 20.73
CA ALA A 334 4.27 5.25 21.58
C ALA A 334 3.19 4.35 20.96
N TYR A 335 3.55 3.12 20.61
CA TYR A 335 2.71 2.17 19.89
C TYR A 335 2.57 0.86 20.67
N PHE A 336 1.34 0.39 20.81
CA PHE A 336 1.03 -0.88 21.47
C PHE A 336 0.19 -1.76 20.56
N GLU A 337 0.63 -3.00 20.38
CA GLU A 337 -0.13 -4.05 19.72
C GLU A 337 -0.35 -5.24 20.63
N VAL A 338 -1.54 -5.82 20.58
CA VAL A 338 -1.85 -7.10 21.21
C VAL A 338 -2.32 -8.08 20.16
N ARG A 339 -1.90 -9.33 20.27
CA ARG A 339 -2.19 -10.35 19.28
C ARG A 339 -2.69 -11.60 19.98
N PRO A 340 -3.93 -12.03 19.74
CA PRO A 340 -4.41 -13.29 20.26
C PRO A 340 -3.76 -14.47 19.54
N ALA A 341 -3.95 -15.67 20.10
CA ALA A 341 -3.55 -16.91 19.47
C ALA A 341 -4.34 -17.18 18.17
N ASN A 342 -5.63 -16.81 18.15
CA ASN A 342 -6.51 -16.94 17.01
C ASN A 342 -7.25 -15.62 16.76
N GLY A 343 -7.42 -15.26 15.49
CA GLY A 343 -8.06 -14.00 15.09
C GLY A 343 -7.12 -12.81 15.04
N LEU A 344 -7.69 -11.64 14.72
CA LEU A 344 -6.94 -10.40 14.60
C LEU A 344 -6.85 -9.68 15.95
N GLY A 345 -5.70 -9.05 16.16
CA GLY A 345 -5.34 -8.36 17.40
C GLY A 345 -5.98 -6.99 17.57
N GLY A 346 -5.34 -6.15 18.37
CA GLY A 346 -5.69 -4.74 18.51
C GLY A 346 -4.43 -3.89 18.42
N HIS A 347 -4.59 -2.67 17.90
CA HIS A 347 -3.51 -1.70 17.72
C HIS A 347 -3.92 -0.35 18.27
N GLY A 348 -3.01 0.34 18.96
CA GLY A 348 -3.21 1.70 19.41
C GLY A 348 -1.88 2.44 19.50
N TYR A 349 -1.90 3.74 19.21
CA TYR A 349 -0.71 4.58 19.31
C TYR A 349 -1.08 5.98 19.78
N ILE A 350 -0.06 6.71 20.25
CA ILE A 350 -0.14 8.14 20.51
C ILE A 350 1.17 8.80 20.10
N ASN A 351 1.07 10.01 19.54
CA ASN A 351 2.23 10.85 19.28
C ASN A 351 2.39 11.87 20.40
N PHE A 352 3.63 12.09 20.83
CA PHE A 352 3.99 13.04 21.88
C PHE A 352 5.23 13.85 21.49
N GLN A 353 5.46 14.95 22.20
CA GLN A 353 6.52 15.88 21.87
C GLN A 353 7.62 15.90 22.93
N VAL A 354 8.87 15.98 22.48
CA VAL A 354 10.07 16.12 23.32
C VAL A 354 10.83 17.36 22.88
N GLY A 355 11.24 18.20 23.83
CA GLY A 355 12.10 19.38 23.60
C GLY A 355 11.51 20.52 22.76
N THR A 356 10.34 20.35 22.14
CA THR A 356 9.65 21.36 21.32
C THR A 356 8.15 21.11 21.29
N ALA A 357 7.33 22.15 21.28
CA ALA A 357 5.88 22.01 21.06
C ALA A 357 5.52 21.80 19.57
N THR A 358 6.47 22.02 18.66
CA THR A 358 6.23 21.93 17.21
C THR A 358 6.28 20.48 16.78
N ALA A 359 5.12 19.93 16.43
CA ALA A 359 5.04 18.61 15.82
C ALA A 359 5.81 18.56 14.50
N GLU A 360 6.64 17.54 14.34
CA GLU A 360 7.28 17.24 13.07
C GLU A 360 6.23 16.90 12.03
N ARG A 361 6.44 17.37 10.80
CA ARG A 361 5.49 17.14 9.72
C ARG A 361 5.41 15.66 9.36
N GLU A 362 4.20 15.19 9.10
CA GLU A 362 3.98 13.91 8.41
C GLU A 362 4.37 14.09 6.94
N ILE A 363 5.42 13.38 6.52
CA ILE A 363 5.85 13.36 5.11
C ILE A 363 4.76 12.72 4.25
N THR A 364 4.12 11.68 4.78
CA THR A 364 3.04 10.90 4.16
C THR A 364 1.94 10.71 5.20
N ALA A 365 0.69 10.96 4.83
CA ALA A 365 -0.47 10.72 5.70
C ALA A 365 -1.09 9.35 5.42
N ALA A 366 -1.70 8.73 6.44
CA ALA A 366 -2.43 7.45 6.29
C ALA A 366 -3.49 7.50 5.17
N ALA A 367 -4.17 8.65 5.01
CA ALA A 367 -5.17 8.85 3.95
C ALA A 367 -4.61 8.66 2.54
N SER A 368 -3.33 8.98 2.31
CA SER A 368 -2.68 8.76 1.01
C SER A 368 -2.62 7.27 0.67
N CYS A 369 -2.28 6.43 1.65
CA CYS A 369 -2.23 4.97 1.49
C CYS A 369 -3.64 4.37 1.32
N ILE A 370 -4.57 4.76 2.20
CA ILE A 370 -5.95 4.25 2.24
C ILE A 370 -6.72 4.61 0.96
N SER A 371 -6.33 5.67 0.25
CA SER A 371 -6.93 6.03 -1.04
C SER A 371 -6.85 4.93 -2.09
N CYS A 372 -5.84 4.05 -2.02
CA CYS A 372 -5.68 2.89 -2.90
C CYS A 372 -5.91 1.57 -2.16
N HIS A 373 -5.44 1.44 -0.92
CA HIS A 373 -5.50 0.19 -0.16
C HIS A 373 -6.82 -0.05 0.58
N GLY A 374 -7.68 0.98 0.70
CA GLY A 374 -8.94 0.88 1.43
C GLY A 374 -8.73 0.42 2.88
N ALA A 375 -9.58 -0.49 3.34
CA ALA A 375 -9.54 -1.04 4.70
C ALA A 375 -8.65 -2.29 4.83
N THR A 376 -7.77 -2.56 3.86
CA THR A 376 -6.84 -3.69 3.96
C THR A 376 -5.79 -3.45 5.05
N THR A 377 -5.07 -4.50 5.42
CA THR A 377 -4.03 -4.46 6.44
C THR A 377 -2.79 -5.19 5.96
N MET A 378 -1.65 -4.86 6.55
CA MET A 378 -0.37 -5.48 6.21
C MET A 378 0.06 -6.49 7.26
N HIS A 379 0.75 -7.53 6.79
CA HIS A 379 1.29 -8.64 7.57
C HIS A 379 0.23 -9.50 8.27
N SER A 380 0.66 -10.67 8.75
CA SER A 380 -0.19 -11.57 9.57
C SER A 380 -0.63 -10.98 10.93
N ARG A 381 -0.19 -9.75 11.23
CA ARG A 381 -0.56 -9.01 12.45
C ARG A 381 -1.64 -7.95 12.19
N ALA A 382 -2.08 -7.78 10.94
CA ALA A 382 -3.08 -6.81 10.52
C ALA A 382 -2.72 -5.35 10.85
N ALA A 383 -1.46 -4.99 10.60
CA ALA A 383 -1.00 -3.62 10.76
C ALA A 383 -1.80 -2.67 9.86
N LEU A 384 -2.22 -1.55 10.44
CA LEU A 384 -2.94 -0.48 9.74
C LEU A 384 -1.96 0.31 8.84
N PHE A 385 -2.48 0.90 7.76
CA PHE A 385 -1.73 1.80 6.87
C PHE A 385 -1.47 3.17 7.51
N GLU A 386 -0.74 3.17 8.62
CA GLU A 386 -0.32 4.35 9.39
C GLU A 386 1.21 4.41 9.42
N PRO A 387 1.85 5.37 8.71
CA PRO A 387 3.30 5.46 8.65
C PRO A 387 4.01 5.46 10.01
N ASP A 388 3.45 6.12 11.02
CA ASP A 388 4.03 6.14 12.36
C ASP A 388 3.99 4.76 13.03
N ILE A 389 3.01 3.90 12.73
CA ILE A 389 3.00 2.51 13.18
C ILE A 389 4.12 1.75 12.47
N CYS A 390 4.20 1.84 11.15
CA CYS A 390 5.17 1.11 10.35
C CYS A 390 6.61 1.41 10.79
N LYS A 391 6.91 2.66 11.11
CA LYS A 391 8.23 3.11 11.57
C LYS A 391 8.67 2.52 12.91
N ASN A 392 7.80 1.89 13.71
CA ASN A 392 8.23 1.18 14.93
C ASN A 392 8.93 -0.17 14.64
N CYS A 393 8.88 -0.63 13.39
CA CYS A 393 9.57 -1.82 12.91
C CYS A 393 10.44 -1.52 11.68
N HIS A 394 10.04 -0.53 10.89
CA HIS A 394 10.75 -0.03 9.73
C HIS A 394 11.46 1.30 10.04
N ASP A 395 12.26 1.27 11.10
CA ASP A 395 13.06 2.38 11.61
C ASP A 395 14.46 2.44 10.99
N TYR A 396 15.26 3.42 11.43
CA TYR A 396 16.66 3.59 11.05
C TYR A 396 17.64 2.76 11.91
N GLN A 397 17.18 2.14 13.00
CA GLN A 397 18.02 1.32 13.86
C GLN A 397 17.89 -0.14 13.41
N HIS A 398 18.77 -0.53 12.48
CA HIS A 398 18.73 -1.80 11.77
C HIS A 398 18.89 -3.00 12.69
N GLN A 399 18.12 -4.05 12.39
CA GLN A 399 17.96 -5.18 13.30
C GLN A 399 17.99 -6.55 12.58
N MET A 400 18.51 -6.60 11.35
CA MET A 400 18.78 -7.87 10.64
C MET A 400 20.29 -8.02 10.39
N PRO A 401 21.08 -8.54 11.37
CA PRO A 401 22.54 -8.62 11.29
C PRO A 401 23.10 -9.42 10.10
N ASP A 402 22.25 -10.17 9.39
CA ASP A 402 22.56 -11.02 8.24
C ASP A 402 22.02 -10.48 6.90
N LYS A 403 21.35 -9.31 6.90
CA LYS A 403 20.82 -8.64 5.69
C LYS A 403 21.35 -7.21 5.52
N THR A 404 22.46 -6.89 6.19
CA THR A 404 23.00 -5.52 6.32
C THR A 404 24.28 -5.26 5.53
N GLY A 405 24.81 -6.25 4.80
CA GLY A 405 25.98 -6.05 3.96
C GLY A 405 25.67 -5.18 2.73
N TRP A 406 26.61 -4.34 2.30
CA TRP A 406 26.63 -3.84 0.93
C TRP A 406 26.98 -4.99 -0.02
N ASP A 407 26.06 -5.91 -0.25
CA ASP A 407 26.19 -6.93 -1.27
C ASP A 407 25.13 -6.74 -2.36
N ASP A 408 25.36 -7.38 -3.51
CA ASP A 408 24.51 -7.25 -4.70
C ASP A 408 23.04 -7.66 -4.45
N ARG A 409 22.75 -8.31 -3.31
CA ARG A 409 21.41 -8.80 -2.93
C ARG A 409 20.64 -7.81 -2.05
N ASN A 410 21.27 -6.70 -1.63
CA ASN A 410 20.66 -5.69 -0.76
C ASN A 410 20.42 -4.34 -1.47
N TYR A 411 20.66 -4.27 -2.79
CA TYR A 411 20.13 -3.19 -3.63
C TYR A 411 18.69 -3.55 -4.01
N GLY A 412 17.76 -2.61 -3.91
CA GLY A 412 16.32 -2.88 -4.07
C GLY A 412 15.60 -3.15 -2.74
N PHE A 413 14.35 -3.61 -2.78
CA PHE A 413 13.49 -3.84 -1.60
C PHE A 413 14.26 -4.61 -0.48
N GLY A 414 13.90 -4.49 0.81
CA GLY A 414 14.50 -5.37 1.84
C GLY A 414 15.26 -4.74 3.01
N VAL A 415 15.73 -3.50 2.88
CA VAL A 415 16.37 -2.78 3.99
C VAL A 415 15.35 -2.11 4.92
N SER A 416 15.75 -1.77 6.15
CA SER A 416 14.80 -1.54 7.25
C SER A 416 14.05 -0.22 7.27
N PRO A 417 14.48 0.92 6.67
CA PRO A 417 13.71 2.16 6.85
C PRO A 417 12.50 2.21 5.93
N LEU A 418 11.40 2.75 6.44
CA LEU A 418 10.10 2.76 5.74
C LEU A 418 10.16 3.37 4.34
N SER A 419 10.96 4.43 4.13
CA SER A 419 11.10 5.10 2.84
C SER A 419 11.53 4.13 1.74
N TRP A 420 12.50 3.27 2.04
CA TRP A 420 13.02 2.31 1.09
C TRP A 420 12.01 1.21 0.78
N ARG A 421 11.32 0.70 1.83
CA ARG A 421 10.27 -0.32 1.67
C ARG A 421 9.11 0.16 0.80
N VAL A 422 8.62 1.38 1.06
CA VAL A 422 7.48 1.94 0.34
C VAL A 422 7.85 2.25 -1.10
N HIS A 423 8.98 2.91 -1.35
CA HIS A 423 9.40 3.23 -2.71
C HIS A 423 9.70 1.96 -3.53
N GLY A 424 10.53 1.05 -3.00
CA GLY A 424 10.90 -0.19 -3.70
C GLY A 424 9.70 -1.06 -4.02
N LEU A 425 8.76 -1.25 -3.08
CA LEU A 425 7.55 -2.04 -3.33
C LEU A 425 6.70 -1.43 -4.44
N HIS A 426 6.49 -0.12 -4.44
CA HIS A 426 5.68 0.56 -5.45
C HIS A 426 6.43 0.78 -6.78
N TYR A 427 7.73 0.51 -6.82
CA TYR A 427 8.51 0.47 -8.05
C TYR A 427 8.56 -0.94 -8.65
N GLY A 428 8.57 -1.97 -7.80
CA GLY A 428 8.22 -3.37 -8.10
C GLY A 428 8.80 -3.89 -9.42
N ASN A 429 7.91 -4.07 -10.41
CA ASN A 429 8.20 -4.56 -11.76
C ASN A 429 9.35 -3.83 -12.50
N TYR A 430 9.66 -2.60 -12.10
CA TYR A 430 10.66 -1.76 -12.77
C TYR A 430 12.02 -1.74 -12.07
N LEU A 431 12.15 -2.42 -10.93
CA LEU A 431 13.43 -2.61 -10.26
C LEU A 431 14.34 -3.52 -11.09
N ASP A 432 15.63 -3.20 -11.13
CA ASP A 432 16.64 -4.12 -11.68
C ASP A 432 16.81 -5.35 -10.78
N LYS A 433 16.53 -5.20 -9.48
CA LYS A 433 16.69 -6.19 -8.42
C LYS A 433 15.41 -6.27 -7.54
N PRO A 434 14.30 -6.82 -8.06
CA PRO A 434 13.02 -6.88 -7.36
C PRO A 434 12.93 -7.98 -6.28
N GLU A 435 13.90 -8.88 -6.21
CA GLU A 435 13.90 -10.08 -5.38
C GLU A 435 14.62 -9.89 -4.05
N VAL A 436 13.97 -10.28 -2.96
CA VAL A 436 14.52 -10.08 -1.61
C VAL A 436 14.14 -11.24 -0.71
N ALA A 437 15.15 -11.95 -0.23
CA ALA A 437 14.97 -13.04 0.73
C ALA A 437 13.97 -14.12 0.28
N GLY A 438 13.89 -14.36 -1.04
CA GLY A 438 13.00 -15.37 -1.65
C GLY A 438 11.59 -14.88 -1.99
N GLU A 439 11.27 -13.62 -1.71
CA GLU A 439 10.04 -12.96 -2.18
C GLU A 439 10.37 -12.16 -3.45
N ASP A 440 9.61 -12.37 -4.51
CA ASP A 440 9.64 -11.57 -5.73
C ASP A 440 8.52 -10.53 -5.67
N PHE A 441 8.84 -9.27 -5.95
CA PHE A 441 7.88 -8.17 -6.07
C PHE A 441 7.82 -7.61 -7.49
N ALA A 442 8.43 -8.28 -8.46
CA ALA A 442 8.38 -7.92 -9.88
C ALA A 442 6.96 -7.89 -10.43
N GLN A 443 6.00 -8.57 -9.81
CA GLN A 443 4.58 -8.52 -10.17
C GLN A 443 3.90 -7.20 -9.79
N VAL A 444 4.48 -6.40 -8.89
CA VAL A 444 3.85 -5.17 -8.43
C VAL A 444 4.00 -4.08 -9.48
N ILE A 445 2.87 -3.62 -10.02
CA ILE A 445 2.79 -2.52 -10.98
C ILE A 445 2.00 -1.37 -10.34
N PHE A 446 2.62 -0.20 -10.21
CA PHE A 446 1.92 0.98 -9.70
C PHE A 446 0.85 1.46 -10.70
N PRO A 447 -0.39 1.77 -10.26
CA PRO A 447 -1.48 2.12 -11.18
C PRO A 447 -1.24 3.40 -12.03
N GLN A 448 -0.32 4.26 -11.60
CA GLN A 448 -0.02 5.53 -12.26
C GLN A 448 1.49 5.74 -12.38
N ASP A 449 1.89 6.90 -12.90
CA ASP A 449 3.29 7.31 -12.90
C ASP A 449 3.82 7.46 -11.45
N VAL A 450 4.73 6.58 -11.03
CA VAL A 450 5.33 6.57 -9.69
C VAL A 450 6.11 7.85 -9.36
N ARG A 451 6.51 8.64 -10.37
CA ARG A 451 7.12 9.97 -10.18
C ARG A 451 6.13 11.00 -9.65
N ASN A 452 4.84 10.68 -9.58
CA ASN A 452 3.86 11.52 -8.90
C ASN A 452 4.04 11.45 -7.38
N CYS A 453 5.10 12.09 -6.86
CA CYS A 453 5.45 12.08 -5.44
C CYS A 453 4.28 12.53 -4.55
N THR A 454 3.46 13.48 -5.04
CA THR A 454 2.29 14.02 -4.33
C THR A 454 1.16 13.02 -4.15
N LYS A 455 1.23 11.84 -4.78
CA LYS A 455 0.28 10.75 -4.51
C LYS A 455 0.41 10.22 -3.08
N CYS A 456 1.64 10.18 -2.56
CA CYS A 456 1.92 9.75 -1.19
C CYS A 456 2.31 10.93 -0.30
N HIS A 457 3.27 11.74 -0.77
CA HIS A 457 3.81 12.86 -0.02
C HIS A 457 2.79 13.98 0.10
N THR A 458 2.39 14.27 1.34
CA THR A 458 1.58 15.45 1.67
C THR A 458 2.45 16.69 1.84
N ASP A 459 3.78 16.51 1.85
CA ASP A 459 4.75 17.57 1.67
C ASP A 459 5.15 17.77 0.21
N THR A 460 5.37 19.04 -0.12
CA THR A 460 5.69 19.46 -1.49
C THR A 460 7.17 19.71 -1.67
N SER A 461 8.02 19.31 -0.71
CA SER A 461 9.40 19.77 -0.68
C SER A 461 10.41 18.74 -0.19
N THR A 462 10.06 17.74 0.62
CA THR A 462 11.11 16.90 1.22
C THR A 462 11.80 16.04 0.18
N TRP A 463 11.04 15.45 -0.75
CA TRP A 463 11.56 14.67 -1.86
C TRP A 463 12.45 15.48 -2.84
N ASP A 464 12.32 16.81 -2.86
CA ASP A 464 13.09 17.70 -3.75
C ASP A 464 14.25 18.41 -3.03
N SER A 465 14.04 18.81 -1.77
CA SER A 465 14.99 19.58 -0.98
C SER A 465 15.94 18.74 -0.13
N LYS A 466 15.60 17.46 0.08
CA LYS A 466 16.40 16.51 0.87
C LYS A 466 16.58 15.18 0.12
N PRO A 467 17.21 15.19 -1.07
CA PRO A 467 17.56 13.94 -1.73
C PRO A 467 18.50 13.12 -0.83
N SER A 468 18.22 11.85 -0.67
CA SER A 468 19.07 10.94 0.07
C SER A 468 19.23 9.60 -0.64
N ARG A 469 20.37 8.92 -0.44
CA ARG A 469 20.55 7.59 -1.03
C ARG A 469 19.43 6.64 -0.59
N MET A 470 18.96 6.80 0.66
CA MET A 470 17.89 6.00 1.27
C MET A 470 16.55 6.09 0.54
N ALA A 471 16.25 7.24 -0.06
CA ALA A 471 15.01 7.41 -0.82
C ALA A 471 15.23 7.10 -2.30
N CYS A 472 16.37 7.51 -2.86
CA CYS A 472 16.65 7.45 -4.30
C CYS A 472 16.96 6.02 -4.76
N LEU A 473 17.84 5.30 -4.06
CA LEU A 473 18.27 3.96 -4.45
C LEU A 473 17.20 2.89 -4.21
N ALA A 474 16.08 3.25 -3.58
CA ALA A 474 14.92 2.39 -3.48
C ALA A 474 14.18 2.19 -4.81
N CYS A 475 14.33 3.13 -5.76
CA CYS A 475 13.83 3.00 -7.13
C CYS A 475 14.97 2.96 -8.18
N HIS A 476 16.14 3.51 -7.84
CA HIS A 476 17.33 3.52 -8.68
C HIS A 476 18.32 2.46 -8.17
N ASP A 477 18.00 1.19 -8.40
CA ASP A 477 18.69 0.04 -7.81
C ASP A 477 19.71 -0.66 -8.73
N ASP A 478 19.92 -0.11 -9.93
CA ASP A 478 20.96 -0.52 -10.84
C ASP A 478 22.36 -0.33 -10.23
N ASP A 479 23.34 -1.10 -10.71
CA ASP A 479 24.71 -1.08 -10.17
C ASP A 479 25.36 0.31 -10.26
N GLU A 480 25.16 1.03 -11.37
CA GLU A 480 25.77 2.36 -11.56
C GLU A 480 25.21 3.38 -10.56
N SER A 481 23.89 3.37 -10.38
CA SER A 481 23.20 4.19 -9.38
C SER A 481 23.66 3.84 -7.96
N GLY A 482 23.77 2.55 -7.63
CA GLY A 482 24.30 2.08 -6.35
C GLY A 482 25.72 2.59 -6.07
N PHE A 483 26.64 2.41 -7.02
CA PHE A 483 28.01 2.93 -6.89
C PHE A 483 28.07 4.45 -6.82
N HIS A 484 27.24 5.16 -7.60
CA HIS A 484 27.14 6.61 -7.54
C HIS A 484 26.70 7.06 -6.14
N GLY A 485 25.63 6.49 -5.59
CA GLY A 485 25.15 6.81 -4.25
C GLY A 485 26.22 6.60 -3.18
N MET A 486 26.94 5.48 -3.23
CA MET A 486 28.05 5.20 -2.30
C MET A 486 29.17 6.24 -2.39
N LEU A 487 29.57 6.67 -3.59
CA LEU A 487 30.63 7.66 -3.77
C LEU A 487 30.25 9.05 -3.21
N MET A 488 28.97 9.35 -3.15
CA MET A 488 28.44 10.64 -2.68
C MET A 488 28.12 10.65 -1.18
N THR A 489 28.34 9.53 -0.49
CA THR A 489 27.99 9.33 0.91
C THR A 489 29.22 8.95 1.73
N TYR A 490 29.48 9.72 2.79
CA TYR A 490 30.39 9.33 3.85
C TYR A 490 29.59 8.68 4.97
N ASP A 491 29.90 7.41 5.23
CA ASP A 491 29.27 6.61 6.27
C ASP A 491 30.20 6.55 7.51
N PRO A 492 29.84 7.20 8.63
CA PRO A 492 30.62 7.14 9.86
C PRO A 492 30.48 5.79 10.59
N THR A 493 29.48 4.97 10.25
CA THR A 493 29.21 3.65 10.81
C THR A 493 29.20 2.54 9.75
N PRO A 494 30.33 2.20 9.08
CA PRO A 494 30.36 1.26 7.95
C PRO A 494 29.85 -0.17 8.22
N GLY A 495 29.71 -0.56 9.50
CA GLY A 495 29.12 -1.84 9.90
C GLY A 495 27.59 -1.81 9.99
N ASP A 496 26.99 -0.62 9.93
CA ASP A 496 25.55 -0.36 9.89
C ASP A 496 25.28 0.74 8.85
N PRO A 497 25.42 0.41 7.56
CA PRO A 497 25.42 1.39 6.48
C PRO A 497 24.04 1.94 6.15
N TRP A 498 23.08 1.84 7.05
CA TRP A 498 21.71 2.30 6.87
C TRP A 498 21.20 3.05 8.10
N SER A 499 22.06 3.28 9.11
CA SER A 499 21.74 3.88 10.41
C SER A 499 21.15 5.29 10.31
N GLY A 500 21.24 5.93 9.14
CA GLY A 500 20.73 7.27 8.89
C GLY A 500 21.65 8.37 9.39
N ASP A 501 22.81 8.01 9.97
CA ASP A 501 23.84 8.95 10.40
C ASP A 501 24.79 9.38 9.27
N GLU A 502 24.52 8.91 8.05
CA GLU A 502 25.41 9.12 6.93
C GLU A 502 25.39 10.57 6.44
N MET A 503 26.58 11.06 6.07
CA MET A 503 26.76 12.41 5.58
C MET A 503 26.82 12.40 4.06
N GLU A 504 25.79 12.97 3.45
CA GLU A 504 25.60 12.90 2.00
C GLU A 504 25.80 14.25 1.33
N THR A 505 26.35 14.21 0.12
CA THR A 505 26.53 15.40 -0.74
C THR A 505 25.55 15.45 -1.91
N CYS A 506 24.52 14.60 -1.89
CA CYS A 506 23.47 14.50 -2.91
C CYS A 506 22.86 15.87 -3.25
N GLY A 507 22.54 16.67 -2.22
CA GLY A 507 21.92 18.00 -2.36
C GLY A 507 22.75 19.02 -3.15
N VAL A 508 24.05 18.80 -3.36
CA VAL A 508 24.90 19.68 -4.19
C VAL A 508 24.47 19.64 -5.65
N CYS A 509 24.12 18.44 -6.15
CA CYS A 509 23.74 18.21 -7.55
C CYS A 509 22.23 18.01 -7.72
N HIS A 510 21.57 17.46 -6.68
CA HIS A 510 20.16 17.09 -6.68
C HIS A 510 19.30 17.93 -5.72
N GLY A 511 19.81 19.01 -5.13
CA GLY A 511 18.95 19.92 -4.36
C GLY A 511 17.98 20.67 -5.27
N SER A 512 16.89 21.20 -4.72
CA SER A 512 15.81 21.91 -5.43
C SER A 512 16.26 22.89 -6.53
N ASP A 513 17.32 23.66 -6.28
CA ASP A 513 17.82 24.67 -7.23
C ASP A 513 18.85 24.12 -8.23
N ALA A 514 19.42 22.94 -7.96
CA ALA A 514 20.50 22.34 -8.73
C ALA A 514 20.02 21.81 -10.09
N ASP A 515 20.95 21.60 -11.02
CA ASP A 515 20.62 21.22 -12.40
C ASP A 515 19.92 19.85 -12.48
N PHE A 516 20.21 18.95 -11.55
CA PHE A 516 19.62 17.61 -11.47
C PHE A 516 18.62 17.47 -10.31
N ALA A 517 17.97 18.58 -9.91
CA ALA A 517 16.91 18.56 -8.91
C ALA A 517 15.82 17.52 -9.25
N PRO A 518 15.34 16.72 -8.29
CA PRO A 518 14.23 15.78 -8.47
C PRO A 518 13.03 16.40 -9.17
N SER A 519 12.64 17.62 -8.82
CA SER A 519 11.54 18.35 -9.46
C SER A 519 11.77 18.64 -10.96
N LYS A 520 13.02 18.68 -11.42
CA LYS A 520 13.38 18.88 -12.83
C LYS A 520 13.49 17.54 -13.58
N VAL A 521 14.15 16.54 -12.99
CA VAL A 521 14.42 15.25 -13.67
C VAL A 521 13.23 14.29 -13.60
N HIS A 522 12.40 14.41 -12.57
CA HIS A 522 11.11 13.71 -12.46
C HIS A 522 9.94 14.57 -12.95
N ALA A 523 10.23 15.66 -13.66
CA ALA A 523 9.19 16.47 -14.29
C ALA A 523 8.39 15.58 -15.26
N ILE A 524 7.17 15.26 -14.86
CA ILE A 524 6.21 14.51 -15.68
C ILE A 524 5.63 15.43 -16.78
N SER A 525 6.07 16.69 -16.84
CA SER A 525 5.69 17.67 -17.83
C SER A 525 6.59 17.63 -19.07
N ASN A 526 5.98 18.06 -20.17
CA ASN A 526 6.48 18.16 -21.54
C ASN A 526 8.01 18.25 -21.77
N PRO A 527 8.60 17.34 -22.59
CA PRO A 527 7.96 16.16 -23.17
C PRO A 527 7.80 15.07 -22.11
N TYR A 528 6.60 14.49 -22.01
CA TYR A 528 6.43 13.26 -21.24
C TYR A 528 7.33 12.18 -21.82
N VAL A 529 8.33 11.76 -21.05
CA VAL A 529 9.15 10.60 -21.36
C VAL A 529 8.51 9.40 -20.62
N PRO A 530 7.99 8.40 -21.36
CA PRO A 530 7.56 7.15 -20.75
C PRO A 530 8.74 6.56 -19.99
N ILE A 531 8.50 6.22 -18.73
CA ILE A 531 9.55 5.93 -17.76
C ILE A 531 10.23 4.58 -18.04
N TYR A 532 9.48 3.63 -18.58
CA TYR A 532 9.91 2.24 -18.70
C TYR A 532 9.52 1.66 -20.07
N PRO A 533 10.27 0.69 -20.60
CA PRO A 533 9.71 -0.27 -21.54
C PRO A 533 8.42 -0.81 -20.91
N ARG A 534 7.30 -0.75 -21.62
CA ARG A 534 6.05 -1.39 -21.17
C ARG A 534 6.02 -2.88 -21.47
N GLU A 535 7.14 -3.41 -21.96
CA GLU A 535 7.41 -4.83 -21.95
C GLU A 535 7.72 -5.18 -20.50
N LEU A 536 6.90 -6.05 -19.91
CA LEU A 536 7.16 -6.53 -18.57
C LEU A 536 8.45 -7.33 -18.56
N ARG A 537 9.03 -7.47 -17.36
CA ARG A 537 10.15 -8.38 -17.15
C ARG A 537 9.74 -9.75 -17.71
N GLU A 538 10.52 -10.29 -18.64
CA GLU A 538 10.32 -11.67 -19.09
C GLU A 538 10.41 -12.55 -17.85
N VAL A 539 9.28 -13.12 -17.42
CA VAL A 539 9.27 -14.08 -16.32
C VAL A 539 9.91 -15.34 -16.89
N GLU A 540 11.17 -15.63 -16.54
CA GLU A 540 11.74 -16.93 -16.84
C GLU A 540 10.88 -18.00 -16.12
N GLU A 541 10.26 -18.89 -16.91
CA GLU A 541 9.40 -19.99 -16.42
C GLU A 541 10.11 -20.97 -15.46
#